data_AF-A0A1Z8A8A5-F1
#
_entry.id   AF-A0A1Z8A8A5-F1
#
_cell.length_a   1.000
_cell.length_b   1.000
_cell.length_c   1.000
_cell.angle_alpha   90.00
_cell.angle_beta   90.00
_cell.angle_gamma   90.00
#
_symmetry.space_group_name_H-M   'P 1'
#
loop_
_entity.id
_entity.type
_entity.pdbx_description
1 polymer ?
#
loop_
_entity_poly.entity_id
_entity_poly.type
_entity_poly.pdbx_seq_one_letter_code
_entity_poly.pdbx_strand_id
1 'polypeptide(L)'
;MKELNHGQVLSTLARADADRIKALAETLIDQVGEVEVVASRTGLVMLPMQDTAGGTAFHLGEVLMSEAHIRADGVEGYGLRRGRDLEAVMAMALVDLALARDISKADCLEFCAAEAAGQMAEDDITLRRIEATRVDMETF
;
A
#
# COMPACT_ATOMS: atom_id res chain seq x y z
N MET A 1 19.43 -6.57 7.75
CA MET A 1 18.10 -6.27 7.19
C MET A 1 18.26 -5.16 6.18
N LYS A 2 17.75 -5.33 4.95
CA LYS A 2 17.78 -4.27 3.93
C LYS A 2 16.81 -3.19 4.39
N GLU A 3 17.24 -1.94 4.45
CA GLU A 3 16.39 -0.81 4.83
C GLU A 3 15.26 -0.68 3.78
N LEU A 4 14.01 -0.78 4.21
CA LEU A 4 12.85 -0.56 3.34
C LEU A 4 12.82 0.91 2.95
N ASN A 5 12.87 1.21 1.65
CA ASN A 5 12.66 2.60 1.21
C ASN A 5 11.18 2.98 1.37
N HIS A 6 10.89 4.27 1.44
CA HIS A 6 9.54 4.79 1.65
C HIS A 6 8.52 4.28 0.61
N GLY A 7 8.90 4.15 -0.66
CA GLY A 7 8.02 3.60 -1.70
C GLY A 7 7.66 2.13 -1.46
N GLN A 8 8.59 1.32 -0.96
CA GLN A 8 8.34 -0.08 -0.60
C GLN A 8 7.40 -0.17 0.61
N VAL A 9 7.60 0.68 1.62
CA VAL A 9 6.70 0.77 2.78
C VAL A 9 5.27 1.08 2.31
N LEU A 10 5.08 2.14 1.53
CA LEU A 10 3.75 2.53 1.04
C LEU A 10 3.13 1.43 0.17
N SER A 11 3.92 0.77 -0.68
CA SER A 11 3.44 -0.36 -1.49
C SER A 11 2.94 -1.52 -0.62
N THR A 12 3.65 -1.83 0.47
CA THR A 12 3.24 -2.87 1.42
C THR A 12 1.97 -2.47 2.16
N LEU A 13 1.89 -1.24 2.69
CA LEU A 13 0.72 -0.73 3.41
C LEU A 13 -0.52 -0.65 2.50
N ALA A 14 -0.35 -0.31 1.22
CA ALA A 14 -1.46 -0.23 0.28
C ALA A 14 -2.14 -1.59 0.02
N ARG A 15 -1.37 -2.68 0.13
CA ARG A 15 -1.85 -4.07 0.00
C ARG A 15 -2.18 -4.73 1.35
N ALA A 16 -1.84 -4.09 2.47
CA ALA A 16 -2.01 -4.67 3.79
C ALA A 16 -3.48 -4.95 4.11
N ASP A 17 -3.71 -5.93 4.98
CA ASP A 17 -5.06 -6.21 5.47
C ASP A 17 -5.66 -4.97 6.15
N ALA A 18 -6.93 -4.67 5.83
CA ALA A 18 -7.57 -3.43 6.25
C ALA A 18 -7.79 -3.38 7.76
N ASP A 19 -8.14 -4.49 8.40
CA ASP A 19 -8.39 -4.53 9.84
C ASP A 19 -7.07 -4.44 10.60
N ARG A 20 -6.02 -5.12 10.10
CA ARG A 20 -4.69 -5.09 10.72
C ARG A 20 -4.04 -3.71 10.67
N ILE A 21 -4.13 -2.98 9.56
CA ILE A 21 -3.56 -1.62 9.47
C ILE A 21 -4.37 -0.61 10.30
N LYS A 22 -5.69 -0.76 10.39
CA LYS A 22 -6.52 0.03 11.31
C LYS A 22 -6.14 -0.23 12.77
N ALA A 23 -5.94 -1.49 13.14
CA ALA A 23 -5.51 -1.85 14.48
C ALA A 23 -4.12 -1.29 14.83
N LEU A 24 -3.17 -1.28 13.89
CA LEU A 24 -1.90 -0.59 14.09
C LEU A 24 -2.08 0.92 14.24
N ALA A 25 -2.87 1.55 13.36
CA ALA A 25 -3.10 2.98 13.42
C ALA A 25 -3.71 3.43 14.76
N GLU A 26 -4.61 2.63 15.33
CA GLU A 26 -5.22 2.91 16.64
C GLU A 26 -4.16 3.06 17.74
N THR A 27 -3.06 2.31 17.71
CA THR A 27 -1.98 2.43 18.71
C THR A 27 -1.14 3.69 18.55
N LEU A 28 -1.26 4.37 17.41
CA LEU A 28 -0.47 5.55 17.05
C LEU A 28 -1.22 6.86 17.33
N ILE A 29 -2.56 6.85 17.43
CA ILE A 29 -3.39 8.07 17.53
C ILE A 29 -2.92 8.98 18.67
N ASP A 30 -2.81 8.44 19.88
CA ASP A 30 -2.41 9.21 21.06
C ASP A 30 -0.95 9.72 20.97
N GLN A 31 -0.09 8.99 20.28
CA GLN A 31 1.33 9.32 20.15
C GLN A 31 1.59 10.39 19.08
N VAL A 32 0.84 10.31 17.97
CA VAL A 32 0.91 11.28 16.87
C VAL A 32 0.29 12.61 17.28
N GLY A 33 -0.78 12.57 18.08
CA GLY A 33 -1.49 13.75 18.56
C GLY A 33 -2.43 14.32 17.49
N GLU A 34 -2.67 15.63 17.56
CA GLU A 34 -3.57 16.32 16.63
C GLU A 34 -3.00 16.33 15.20
N VAL A 35 -3.84 15.97 14.23
CA VAL A 35 -3.50 15.92 12.80
C VAL A 35 -4.44 16.80 12.00
N GLU A 36 -3.88 17.58 11.07
CA GLU A 36 -4.63 18.29 10.05
C GLU A 36 -4.96 17.30 8.91
N VAL A 37 -6.23 17.19 8.54
CA VAL A 37 -6.65 16.42 7.36
C VAL A 37 -6.65 17.34 6.13
N VAL A 38 -5.61 17.22 5.31
CA VAL A 38 -5.45 18.00 4.06
C VAL A 38 -6.39 17.47 2.98
N ALA A 39 -6.49 16.15 2.83
CA ALA A 39 -7.45 15.51 1.93
C ALA A 39 -7.93 14.17 2.52
N SER A 40 -9.20 13.85 2.32
CA SER A 40 -9.77 12.53 2.58
C SER A 40 -10.95 12.32 1.62
N ARG A 41 -10.75 11.51 0.57
CA ARG A 41 -11.73 11.36 -0.50
C ARG A 41 -11.57 10.06 -1.27
N THR A 42 -12.65 9.67 -1.94
CA THR A 42 -12.60 8.65 -2.98
C THR A 42 -12.59 9.31 -4.36
N GLY A 43 -12.02 8.63 -5.34
CA GLY A 43 -11.90 9.15 -6.70
C GLY A 43 -11.53 8.06 -7.70
N LEU A 44 -11.52 8.43 -8.97
CA LEU A 44 -11.16 7.55 -10.07
C LEU A 44 -9.78 7.94 -10.58
N VAL A 45 -8.89 6.96 -10.71
CA VAL A 45 -7.55 7.16 -11.27
C VAL A 45 -7.47 6.49 -12.63
N MET A 46 -7.06 7.27 -13.63
CA MET A 46 -6.86 6.82 -15.01
C MET A 46 -5.76 5.75 -15.08
N LEU A 47 -6.01 4.67 -15.84
CA LEU A 47 -5.04 3.62 -16.14
C LEU A 47 -4.40 3.85 -17.53
N PRO A 48 -3.21 4.46 -17.61
CA PRO A 48 -2.47 4.52 -18.86
C PRO A 48 -1.89 3.13 -19.18
N MET A 49 -1.99 2.72 -20.44
CA MET A 49 -1.36 1.51 -20.97
C MET A 49 -0.62 1.82 -22.27
N GLN A 50 0.46 1.09 -22.53
CA GLN A 50 1.14 1.10 -23.83
C GLN A 50 0.81 -0.20 -24.56
N ASP A 51 0.40 -0.11 -25.82
CA ASP A 51 0.19 -1.29 -26.65
C ASP A 51 1.53 -2.02 -26.89
N THR A 52 1.50 -3.34 -27.11
CA THR A 52 2.71 -4.17 -27.27
C THR A 52 3.22 -4.24 -28.72
N ALA A 53 2.49 -3.69 -29.69
CA ALA A 53 2.82 -3.79 -31.11
C ALA A 53 3.65 -2.57 -31.59
N GLY A 54 3.21 -1.37 -31.23
CA GLY A 54 3.79 -0.08 -31.61
C GLY A 54 4.12 0.83 -30.43
N GLY A 55 3.77 0.45 -29.18
CA GLY A 55 4.12 1.25 -27.99
C GLY A 55 3.27 2.50 -27.83
N THR A 56 2.11 2.58 -28.49
CA THR A 56 1.22 3.74 -28.41
C THR A 56 0.57 3.79 -27.03
N ALA A 57 0.63 4.96 -26.39
CA ALA A 57 -0.07 5.18 -25.12
C ALA A 57 -1.57 5.38 -25.35
N PHE A 58 -2.40 4.71 -24.55
CA PHE A 58 -3.85 4.89 -24.53
C PHE A 58 -4.41 4.73 -23.10
N HIS A 59 -5.68 5.11 -22.91
CA HIS A 59 -6.36 4.97 -21.63
C HIS A 59 -7.18 3.68 -21.62
N LEU A 60 -6.79 2.73 -20.77
CA LEU A 60 -7.47 1.44 -20.65
C LEU A 60 -8.80 1.56 -19.88
N GLY A 61 -8.89 2.54 -18.99
CA GLY A 61 -10.04 2.78 -18.13
C GLY A 61 -9.63 3.51 -16.86
N GLU A 62 -10.39 3.29 -15.79
CA GLU A 62 -10.20 3.94 -14.49
C GLU A 62 -10.39 2.95 -13.34
N VAL A 63 -9.77 3.23 -12.20
CA VAL A 63 -9.89 2.44 -10.96
C VAL A 63 -10.36 3.32 -9.83
N LEU A 64 -11.32 2.82 -9.04
CA LEU A 64 -11.74 3.44 -7.80
C LEU A 64 -10.61 3.37 -6.76
N MET A 65 -10.19 4.54 -6.29
CA MET A 65 -9.16 4.74 -5.30
C MET A 65 -9.70 5.58 -4.15
N SER A 66 -9.09 5.43 -2.99
CA SER A 66 -9.27 6.26 -1.80
C SER A 66 -7.94 6.90 -1.44
N GLU A 67 -7.97 8.18 -1.10
CA GLU A 67 -6.82 9.02 -0.79
C GLU A 67 -7.00 9.64 0.59
N ALA A 68 -5.94 9.63 1.40
CA ALA A 68 -5.83 10.43 2.61
C ALA A 68 -4.47 11.13 2.62
N HIS A 69 -4.48 12.42 2.90
CA HIS A 69 -3.29 13.25 3.07
C HIS A 69 -3.46 14.02 4.37
N ILE A 70 -2.53 13.82 5.29
CA ILE A 70 -2.55 14.43 6.62
C ILE A 70 -1.25 15.15 6.91
N ARG A 71 -1.29 16.10 7.85
CA ARG A 71 -0.14 16.85 8.31
C ARG A 71 -0.13 17.02 9.82
N ALA A 72 1.03 16.88 10.44
CA ALA A 72 1.27 17.24 11.84
C ALA A 72 2.69 17.79 11.99
N ASP A 73 2.85 18.89 12.73
CA ASP A 73 4.15 19.55 12.96
C ASP A 73 4.97 19.83 11.68
N GLY A 74 4.28 20.14 10.57
CA GLY A 74 4.91 20.38 9.27
C GLY A 74 5.41 19.12 8.54
N VAL A 75 5.18 17.94 9.11
CA VAL A 75 5.44 16.63 8.47
C VAL A 75 4.15 16.11 7.87
N GLU A 76 4.25 15.52 6.69
CA GLU A 76 3.11 14.98 5.96
C GLU A 76 3.08 13.45 6.02
N GLY A 77 1.88 12.89 6.06
CA GLY A 77 1.64 11.46 5.88
C GLY A 77 0.63 11.24 4.77
N TYR A 78 0.84 10.19 3.99
CA TYR A 78 0.05 9.94 2.80
C TYR A 78 -0.42 8.48 2.70
N GLY A 79 -1.67 8.32 2.28
CA GLY A 79 -2.30 7.03 2.03
C GLY A 79 -3.03 7.04 0.69
N LEU A 80 -2.83 6.01 -0.11
CA LEU A 80 -3.58 5.79 -1.34
C LEU A 80 -3.83 4.30 -1.54
N ARG A 81 -5.10 3.89 -1.55
CA ARG A 81 -5.49 2.47 -1.67
C ARG A 81 -6.59 2.27 -2.70
N ARG A 82 -6.62 1.08 -3.30
CA ARG A 82 -7.71 0.65 -4.18
C ARG A 82 -8.99 0.48 -3.36
N GLY A 83 -10.12 0.83 -3.95
CA GLY A 83 -11.44 0.75 -3.32
C GLY A 83 -11.86 2.06 -2.64
N ARG A 84 -12.76 1.93 -1.68
CA ARG A 84 -13.52 3.05 -1.06
C ARG A 84 -13.37 3.14 0.47
N ASP A 85 -12.46 2.39 1.06
CA ASP A 85 -12.28 2.31 2.52
C ASP A 85 -11.41 3.47 3.01
N LEU A 86 -12.04 4.64 3.25
CA LEU A 86 -11.37 5.84 3.73
C LEU A 86 -10.71 5.68 5.09
N GLU A 87 -11.28 4.84 5.97
CA GLU A 87 -10.72 4.57 7.28
C GLU A 87 -9.38 3.85 7.16
N ALA A 88 -9.33 2.84 6.29
CA ALA A 88 -8.10 2.07 6.06
C ALA A 88 -7.03 2.86 5.30
N VAL A 89 -7.42 3.91 4.54
CA VAL A 89 -6.47 4.86 3.92
C VAL A 89 -5.98 5.89 4.93
N MET A 90 -6.84 6.37 5.82
CA MET A 90 -6.43 7.24 6.92
C MET A 90 -5.44 6.53 7.86
N ALA A 91 -5.70 5.26 8.17
CA ALA A 91 -4.79 4.40 8.91
C ALA A 91 -3.41 4.30 8.23
N MET A 92 -3.39 4.11 6.91
CA MET A 92 -2.15 4.11 6.12
C MET A 92 -1.40 5.45 6.22
N ALA A 93 -2.11 6.57 6.07
CA ALA A 93 -1.51 7.90 6.17
C ALA A 93 -0.95 8.19 7.58
N LEU A 94 -1.61 7.67 8.63
CA LEU A 94 -1.14 7.78 10.01
C LEU A 94 0.14 6.98 10.25
N VAL A 95 0.22 5.75 9.75
CA VAL A 95 1.44 4.92 9.83
C VAL A 95 2.58 5.58 9.07
N ASP A 96 2.31 6.15 7.90
CA ASP A 96 3.30 6.89 7.12
C ASP A 96 3.83 8.13 7.86
N LEU A 97 2.93 8.94 8.44
CA LEU A 97 3.29 10.08 9.27
C LEU A 97 4.11 9.67 10.50
N ALA A 98 3.72 8.58 11.17
CA ALA A 98 4.43 8.07 12.34
C ALA A 98 5.87 7.63 11.98
N LEU A 99 6.05 6.93 10.86
CA LEU A 99 7.37 6.59 10.34
C LEU A 99 8.21 7.82 9.99
N ALA A 100 7.60 8.85 9.39
CA ALA A 100 8.28 10.10 9.06
C ALA A 100 8.69 10.92 10.30
N ARG A 101 7.98 10.75 11.42
CA ARG A 101 8.25 11.40 12.71
C ARG A 101 9.02 10.50 13.71
N ASP A 102 9.48 9.33 13.28
CA ASP A 102 10.12 8.31 14.11
C ASP A 102 9.30 7.84 15.34
N ILE A 103 7.96 7.94 15.28
CA ILE A 103 7.02 7.52 16.33
C ILE A 103 6.72 6.02 16.17
N SER A 104 6.88 5.22 17.24
CA SER A 104 6.68 3.75 17.20
C SER A 104 7.31 3.09 15.97
N LYS A 105 8.47 3.60 15.53
CA LYS A 105 9.10 3.21 14.27
C LYS A 105 9.39 1.71 14.18
N ALA A 106 9.86 1.13 15.29
CA ALA A 106 10.15 -0.30 15.35
C ALA A 106 8.89 -1.14 15.08
N ASP A 107 7.78 -0.81 15.74
CA ASP A 107 6.49 -1.49 15.59
C ASP A 107 5.95 -1.35 14.16
N CYS A 108 6.04 -0.13 13.59
CA CYS A 108 5.60 0.13 12.22
C CYS A 108 6.43 -0.65 11.19
N LEU A 109 7.76 -0.73 11.37
CA LEU A 109 8.63 -1.49 10.48
C LEU A 109 8.46 -3.00 10.65
N GLU A 110 8.23 -3.48 11.87
CA GLU A 110 7.90 -4.89 12.14
C GLU A 110 6.59 -5.28 11.46
N PHE A 111 5.56 -4.43 11.58
CA PHE A 111 4.29 -4.60 10.88
C PHE A 111 4.50 -4.67 9.36
N CYS A 112 5.24 -3.71 8.78
CA CYS A 112 5.53 -3.71 7.35
C CYS A 112 6.29 -4.96 6.91
N ALA A 113 7.26 -5.43 7.70
CA ALA A 113 8.00 -6.66 7.40
C ALA A 113 7.09 -7.89 7.43
N ALA A 114 6.18 -7.98 8.40
CA ALA A 114 5.22 -9.07 8.52
C ALA A 114 4.22 -9.08 7.35
N GLU A 115 3.67 -7.91 7.00
CA GLU A 115 2.78 -7.76 5.84
C GLU A 115 3.48 -8.12 4.53
N ALA A 116 4.70 -7.62 4.32
CA ALA A 116 5.48 -7.94 3.12
C ALA A 116 5.75 -9.45 3.00
N ALA A 117 6.11 -10.11 4.11
CA ALA A 117 6.33 -11.55 4.12
C ALA A 117 5.04 -12.34 3.81
N GLY A 118 3.90 -11.94 4.36
CA GLY A 118 2.59 -12.53 4.05
C GLY A 118 2.23 -12.37 2.57
N GLN A 119 2.37 -11.16 2.03
CA GLN A 119 2.11 -10.85 0.62
C GLN A 119 3.01 -11.66 -0.32
N MET A 120 4.30 -11.79 0.01
CA MET A 120 5.23 -12.62 -0.78
C MET A 120 4.86 -14.10 -0.75
N ALA A 121 4.40 -14.63 0.39
CA ALA A 121 3.97 -16.01 0.51
C ALA A 121 2.70 -16.28 -0.31
N GLU A 122 1.72 -15.36 -0.30
CA GLU A 122 0.51 -15.45 -1.13
C GLU A 122 0.82 -15.39 -2.64
N ASP A 123 1.73 -14.49 -3.02
CA ASP A 123 2.20 -14.36 -4.41
C ASP A 123 2.89 -15.67 -4.85
N ASP A 124 3.76 -16.28 -4.02
CA ASP A 124 4.42 -17.57 -4.29
C ASP A 124 3.42 -18.73 -4.42
N ILE A 125 2.43 -18.83 -3.51
CA ILE A 125 1.37 -19.85 -3.60
C ILE A 125 0.60 -19.71 -4.92
N THR A 126 0.29 -18.47 -5.32
CA THR A 126 -0.42 -18.18 -6.56
C THR A 126 0.43 -18.58 -7.77
N LEU A 127 1.71 -18.24 -7.79
CA LEU A 127 2.64 -18.59 -8.86
C LEU A 127 2.81 -20.10 -9.02
N ARG A 128 2.92 -20.86 -7.93
CA ARG A 128 2.98 -22.34 -7.99
C ARG A 128 1.70 -22.96 -8.59
N ARG A 129 0.53 -22.39 -8.27
CA ARG A 129 -0.73 -22.83 -8.89
C ARG A 129 -0.77 -22.54 -10.39
N ILE A 130 -0.20 -21.43 -10.83
CA ILE A 130 -0.08 -21.08 -12.25
C ILE A 130 0.93 -22.00 -12.94
N GLU A 131 2.07 -22.31 -12.31
CA GLU A 131 3.07 -23.22 -12.89
C GLU A 131 2.49 -24.62 -13.16
N ALA A 132 1.59 -25.11 -12.31
CA ALA A 132 0.90 -26.38 -12.52
C ALA A 132 0.01 -26.42 -13.78
N THR A 133 -0.26 -25.27 -14.42
CA THR A 133 -0.98 -25.20 -15.71
C THR A 133 -0.06 -25.05 -16.92
N ARG A 134 1.27 -25.06 -16.72
CA ARG A 134 2.24 -25.00 -17.82
C ARG A 134 2.14 -26.24 -18.70
N VAL A 135 2.07 -26.02 -20.02
CA VAL A 135 2.15 -27.08 -21.02
C VAL A 135 3.61 -27.26 -21.41
N ASP A 136 4.18 -28.42 -21.11
CA ASP A 136 5.53 -28.77 -21.57
C ASP A 136 5.44 -29.31 -23.02
N MET A 137 6.07 -28.59 -23.95
CA MET A 137 6.05 -28.91 -25.40
C MET A 137 7.18 -29.86 -25.83
N GLU A 138 8.13 -30.14 -24.92
CA GLU A 138 9.28 -31.01 -25.16
C GLU A 138 9.29 -32.16 -24.15
N THR A 139 9.40 -33.39 -24.66
CA THR A 139 9.63 -34.60 -23.87
C THR A 139 10.96 -35.21 -24.30
N PHE A 140 11.98 -35.09 -23.45
CA PHE A 140 13.24 -35.83 -23.58
C PHE A 140 13.19 -37.11 -22.74
#